data_AF-A0A0G1A3F3-F1
#
_entry.id   AF-A0A0G1A3F3-F1
#
_cell.length_a   1.000
_cell.length_b   1.000
_cell.length_c   1.000
_cell.angle_alpha   90.00
_cell.angle_beta   90.00
_cell.angle_gamma   90.00
#
_symmetry.space_group_name_H-M   'P 1'
#
loop_
_entity.id
_entity.type
_entity.pdbx_description
1 polymer ?
#
loop_
_entity_poly.entity_id
_entity_poly.type
_entity_poly.pdbx_seq_one_letter_code
_entity_poly.pdbx_strand_id
1 'polypeptide(L)'
;MAKIKDIPKVDRPREKFLQKGSEALSKSDLLAILLGSGIKGKNVRQLSENIIKKFGNKFLDIKVEDLLQVSGIGQAKALQIVSAISLVKRFYEEKKGGEILIKNQQDVLALTYDLTDKKKEYLVCLYLNARNVLIKKEIVSVGLLDKSLVHPREIFHPAVEFNAASIILIHNHPSGISDPSEKDIEIVKKISQAGDIMGIAVVDFVITANNGSYSFYEKLQQGKRHLDYVADGMQGTLFDLLEIERPTYEINAEKVQENYFYIPQIKKNHLQLQNRRYIGSKHKLIEWIFSIINKECEKGSSFADVFAGTGVVSAVAARHFDEIILNDFLHSNYAIYQAFFGNGKWNKEKLDDIIKNYNNINGEDLEKNYFSEHFGGKYFSHNSSKIIGFIRENIEENKSNLTDKEYYILIASLLYSIDKVANTVGHYDAYFKKDHVEDGFFMRPIDPIEVKKVVIFREDTNLLAKKIRADVIYIDPPYNSRQYSRFYHVLETLTKWDKPKLYGTALKPEEENMSDYCKVRARDRLAELVRDLDAKYLVVSYNNTYDSKSNSSKNKITLQEIKDILTSKGKTKVFEKDYRHFNAGNTDFKNHKEYLFVTTTDYAK
;
A
#
# COMPACT_ATOMS: atom_id res chain seq x y z
N MET A 1 5.45 -28.59 -56.25
CA MET A 1 5.43 -28.14 -54.83
C MET A 1 4.30 -27.16 -54.64
N ALA A 2 3.47 -27.35 -53.60
CA ALA A 2 2.36 -26.46 -53.30
C ALA A 2 2.85 -25.02 -53.04
N LYS A 3 2.25 -24.06 -53.75
CA LYS A 3 2.42 -22.62 -53.53
C LYS A 3 1.66 -22.25 -52.26
N ILE A 4 2.07 -21.17 -51.59
CA ILE A 4 1.36 -20.65 -50.39
C ILE A 4 -0.13 -20.36 -50.69
N LYS A 5 -0.46 -20.07 -51.96
CA LYS A 5 -1.83 -19.86 -52.43
C LYS A 5 -2.69 -21.13 -52.38
N ASP A 6 -2.08 -22.30 -52.25
CA ASP A 6 -2.76 -23.59 -52.20
C ASP A 6 -3.14 -23.99 -50.77
N ILE A 7 -2.70 -23.21 -49.77
CA ILE A 7 -3.09 -23.32 -48.35
C ILE A 7 -4.40 -22.52 -48.16
N PRO A 8 -5.39 -23.06 -47.41
CA PRO A 8 -6.58 -22.32 -47.01
C PRO A 8 -6.20 -20.95 -46.43
N LYS A 9 -6.92 -19.89 -46.83
CA LYS A 9 -6.59 -18.51 -46.40
C LYS A 9 -6.41 -18.39 -44.89
N VAL A 10 -7.23 -19.10 -44.12
CA VAL A 10 -7.20 -19.12 -42.64
C VAL A 10 -5.92 -19.70 -42.04
N ASP A 11 -5.19 -20.54 -42.78
CA ASP A 11 -3.98 -21.21 -42.31
C ASP A 11 -2.70 -20.57 -42.85
N ARG A 12 -2.83 -19.49 -43.64
CA ARG A 12 -1.68 -18.73 -44.12
C ARG A 12 -1.17 -17.85 -42.98
N PRO A 13 0.17 -17.74 -42.78
CA PRO A 13 0.72 -17.04 -41.63
C PRO A 13 0.20 -15.61 -41.43
N ARG A 14 0.10 -14.79 -42.49
CA ARG A 14 -0.34 -13.40 -42.38
C ARG A 14 -1.81 -13.28 -41.98
N GLU A 15 -2.67 -14.02 -42.65
CA GLU A 15 -4.11 -14.06 -42.40
C GLU A 15 -4.42 -14.64 -41.02
N LYS A 16 -3.68 -15.69 -40.61
CA LYS A 16 -3.76 -16.28 -39.27
C LYS A 16 -3.32 -15.28 -38.19
N PHE A 17 -2.27 -14.49 -38.44
CA PHE A 17 -1.81 -13.45 -37.51
C PHE A 17 -2.85 -12.35 -37.33
N LEU A 18 -3.48 -11.89 -38.42
CA LEU A 18 -4.52 -10.85 -38.37
C LEU A 18 -5.80 -11.33 -37.66
N GLN A 19 -6.16 -12.61 -37.78
CA GLN A 19 -7.38 -13.13 -37.20
C GLN A 19 -7.23 -13.60 -35.74
N LYS A 20 -6.07 -14.19 -35.39
CA LYS A 20 -5.87 -14.88 -34.09
C LYS A 20 -4.71 -14.33 -33.25
N GLY A 21 -4.00 -13.31 -33.73
CA GLY A 21 -2.84 -12.72 -33.05
C GLY A 21 -1.55 -13.55 -33.16
N SER A 22 -0.46 -13.03 -32.61
CA SER A 22 0.88 -13.63 -32.64
C SER A 22 0.95 -15.00 -31.96
N GLU A 23 0.19 -15.19 -30.88
CA GLU A 23 0.22 -16.39 -30.05
C GLU A 23 -0.26 -17.66 -30.79
N ALA A 24 -1.01 -17.50 -31.87
CA ALA A 24 -1.49 -18.61 -32.68
C ALA A 24 -0.45 -19.11 -33.71
N LEU A 25 0.71 -18.46 -33.82
CA LEU A 25 1.74 -18.75 -34.83
C LEU A 25 2.95 -19.49 -34.25
N SER A 26 3.49 -20.42 -35.05
CA SER A 26 4.78 -21.05 -34.72
C SER A 26 5.96 -20.14 -35.05
N LYS A 27 7.16 -20.47 -34.53
CA LYS A 27 8.41 -19.73 -34.83
C LYS A 27 8.68 -19.63 -36.35
N SER A 28 8.38 -20.69 -37.10
CA SER A 28 8.53 -20.70 -38.56
C SER A 28 7.45 -19.87 -39.25
N ASP A 29 6.24 -19.76 -38.71
CA ASP A 29 5.19 -18.90 -39.27
C ASP A 29 5.53 -17.41 -39.12
N LEU A 30 6.08 -17.01 -37.96
CA LEU A 30 6.54 -15.63 -37.73
C LEU A 30 7.69 -15.27 -38.67
N LEU A 31 8.67 -16.17 -38.82
CA LEU A 31 9.77 -15.97 -39.76
C LEU A 31 9.30 -15.94 -41.23
N ALA A 32 8.28 -16.72 -41.56
CA ALA A 32 7.66 -16.72 -42.88
C ALA A 32 6.99 -15.38 -43.22
N ILE A 33 6.37 -14.72 -42.24
CA ILE A 33 5.80 -13.38 -42.41
C ILE A 33 6.90 -12.36 -42.69
N LEU A 34 7.98 -12.40 -41.91
CA LEU A 34 9.13 -11.49 -42.05
C LEU A 34 9.77 -11.63 -43.43
N LEU A 35 10.08 -12.86 -43.85
CA LEU A 35 10.70 -13.13 -45.15
C LEU A 35 9.81 -12.74 -46.35
N GLY A 36 8.48 -12.80 -46.17
CA GLY A 36 7.45 -12.41 -47.13
C GLY A 36 7.35 -13.30 -48.40
N SER A 37 8.45 -13.93 -48.83
CA SER A 37 8.53 -14.77 -50.01
C SER A 37 9.57 -15.87 -49.86
N GLY A 38 9.32 -17.00 -50.52
CA GLY A 38 10.27 -18.11 -50.59
C GLY A 38 11.43 -17.85 -51.55
N ILE A 39 12.08 -18.92 -51.98
CA ILE A 39 13.18 -18.91 -52.95
C ILE A 39 12.84 -19.87 -54.09
N LYS A 40 13.59 -19.82 -55.19
CA LYS A 40 13.41 -20.77 -56.29
C LYS A 40 13.56 -22.20 -55.76
N GLY A 41 12.49 -22.99 -55.86
CA GLY A 41 12.45 -24.39 -55.39
C GLY A 41 12.06 -24.63 -53.93
N LYS A 42 11.83 -23.58 -53.10
CA LYS A 42 11.31 -23.74 -51.72
C LYS A 42 10.33 -22.63 -51.35
N ASN A 43 9.15 -22.98 -50.86
CA ASN A 43 8.18 -21.97 -50.40
C ASN A 43 8.64 -21.31 -49.08
N VAL A 44 8.07 -20.15 -48.72
CA VAL A 44 8.55 -19.36 -47.57
C VAL A 44 8.43 -20.12 -46.24
N ARG A 45 7.43 -20.99 -46.11
CA ARG A 45 7.20 -21.77 -44.89
C ARG A 45 8.29 -22.84 -44.74
N GLN A 46 8.55 -23.61 -45.79
CA GLN A 46 9.64 -24.59 -45.83
C GLN A 46 11.01 -23.94 -45.64
N LEU A 47 11.22 -22.75 -46.22
CA LEU A 47 12.45 -21.99 -46.01
C LEU A 47 12.60 -21.57 -44.55
N SER A 48 11.53 -21.08 -43.93
CA SER A 48 11.52 -20.66 -42.53
C SER A 48 11.71 -21.83 -41.57
N GLU A 49 11.03 -22.96 -41.81
CA GLU A 49 11.22 -24.20 -41.06
C GLU A 49 12.67 -24.70 -41.15
N ASN A 50 13.28 -24.65 -42.34
CA ASN A 50 14.68 -25.04 -42.52
C ASN A 50 15.63 -24.11 -41.76
N ILE A 51 15.39 -22.80 -41.76
CA ILE A 51 16.24 -21.84 -41.02
C ILE A 51 16.09 -22.07 -39.51
N ILE A 52 14.85 -22.17 -39.00
CA ILE A 52 14.59 -22.43 -37.59
C ILE A 52 15.21 -23.78 -37.16
N LYS A 53 15.10 -24.82 -38.00
CA LYS A 53 15.72 -26.13 -37.72
C LYS A 53 17.24 -26.09 -37.78
N LYS A 54 17.83 -25.36 -38.74
CA LYS A 54 19.29 -25.27 -38.92
C LYS A 54 19.96 -24.59 -37.73
N PHE A 55 19.38 -23.50 -37.23
CA PHE A 55 20.00 -22.69 -36.18
C PHE A 55 19.46 -22.96 -34.77
N GLY A 56 18.22 -23.47 -34.65
CA GLY A 56 17.63 -23.88 -33.38
C GLY A 56 17.78 -22.82 -32.28
N ASN A 57 18.38 -23.22 -31.16
CA ASN A 57 18.59 -22.35 -30.00
C ASN A 57 19.62 -21.23 -30.27
N LYS A 58 20.46 -21.37 -31.29
CA LYS A 58 21.43 -20.33 -31.71
C LYS A 58 20.82 -19.26 -32.62
N PHE A 59 19.52 -19.34 -32.92
CA PHE A 59 18.86 -18.44 -33.85
C PHE A 59 18.98 -16.96 -33.46
N LEU A 60 19.00 -16.64 -32.17
CA LEU A 60 19.13 -15.27 -31.68
C LEU A 60 20.54 -14.70 -31.89
N ASP A 61 21.56 -15.53 -32.09
CA ASP A 61 22.98 -15.10 -32.18
C ASP A 61 23.53 -15.17 -33.61
N ILE A 62 22.67 -15.42 -34.58
CA ILE A 62 22.98 -15.44 -36.01
C ILE A 62 23.50 -14.09 -36.47
N LYS A 63 24.61 -14.11 -37.21
CA LYS A 63 25.13 -12.96 -37.97
C LYS A 63 24.71 -13.02 -39.43
N VAL A 64 24.92 -11.92 -40.16
CA VAL A 64 24.56 -11.85 -41.58
C VAL A 64 25.28 -12.93 -42.38
N GLU A 65 26.55 -13.20 -42.05
CA GLU A 65 27.39 -14.20 -42.70
C GLU A 65 26.82 -15.62 -42.55
N ASP A 66 26.24 -15.94 -41.40
CA ASP A 66 25.63 -17.25 -41.12
C ASP A 66 24.41 -17.52 -42.03
N LEU A 67 23.60 -16.48 -42.28
CA LEU A 67 22.43 -16.57 -43.15
C LEU A 67 22.79 -16.59 -44.63
N LEU A 68 23.88 -15.95 -45.04
CA LEU A 68 24.38 -16.02 -46.41
C LEU A 68 24.79 -17.45 -46.80
N GLN A 69 25.13 -18.30 -45.83
CA GLN A 69 25.37 -19.74 -46.07
C GLN A 69 24.08 -20.57 -46.24
N VAL A 70 22.89 -19.96 -46.13
CA VAL A 70 21.62 -20.63 -46.45
C VAL A 70 21.31 -20.40 -47.92
N SER A 71 21.30 -21.49 -48.69
CA SER A 71 20.98 -21.45 -50.11
C SER A 71 19.66 -20.69 -50.37
N GLY A 72 19.74 -19.61 -51.14
CA GLY A 72 18.63 -18.73 -51.52
C GLY A 72 18.37 -17.53 -50.59
N ILE A 73 19.11 -17.38 -49.50
CA ILE A 73 19.06 -16.17 -48.67
C ILE A 73 20.16 -15.20 -49.13
N GLY A 74 19.76 -14.15 -49.85
CA GLY A 74 20.65 -13.04 -50.21
C GLY A 74 20.77 -11.99 -49.10
N GLN A 75 21.67 -11.03 -49.29
CA GLN A 75 21.97 -9.97 -48.31
C GLN A 75 20.73 -9.26 -47.77
N ALA A 76 19.75 -8.92 -48.63
CA ALA A 76 18.53 -8.23 -48.20
C ALA A 76 17.71 -9.03 -47.17
N LYS A 77 17.48 -10.33 -47.41
CA LYS A 77 16.73 -11.21 -46.49
C LYS A 77 17.54 -11.51 -45.23
N ALA A 78 18.86 -11.65 -45.35
CA ALA A 78 19.76 -11.82 -44.20
C ALA A 78 19.74 -10.59 -43.28
N LEU A 79 19.90 -9.38 -43.83
CA LEU A 79 19.81 -8.13 -43.10
C LEU A 79 18.45 -7.94 -42.43
N GLN A 80 17.36 -8.31 -43.10
CA GLN A 80 16.01 -8.20 -42.54
C GLN A 80 15.85 -9.04 -41.27
N ILE A 81 16.32 -10.29 -41.28
CA ILE A 81 16.26 -11.19 -40.12
C ILE A 81 17.16 -10.69 -39.00
N VAL A 82 18.44 -10.40 -39.32
CA VAL A 82 19.41 -9.95 -38.30
C VAL A 82 18.98 -8.61 -37.71
N SER A 83 18.45 -7.68 -38.50
CA SER A 83 17.95 -6.40 -38.00
C SER A 83 16.75 -6.57 -37.09
N ALA A 84 15.82 -7.48 -37.40
CA ALA A 84 14.69 -7.78 -36.52
C ALA A 84 15.15 -8.37 -35.18
N ILE A 85 16.13 -9.30 -35.21
CA ILE A 85 16.73 -9.88 -33.99
C ILE A 85 17.48 -8.80 -33.20
N SER A 86 18.29 -7.96 -33.86
CA SER A 86 19.01 -6.86 -33.22
C SER A 86 18.08 -5.82 -32.64
N LEU A 87 16.95 -5.51 -33.30
CA LEU A 87 15.95 -4.59 -32.78
C LEU A 87 15.26 -5.16 -31.54
N VAL A 88 14.89 -6.44 -31.56
CA VAL A 88 14.36 -7.13 -30.38
C VAL A 88 15.41 -7.14 -29.26
N LYS A 89 16.66 -7.52 -29.55
CA LYS A 89 17.77 -7.46 -28.58
C LYS A 89 17.94 -6.06 -28.01
N ARG A 90 17.86 -5.01 -28.82
CA ARG A 90 17.92 -3.60 -28.37
C ARG A 90 16.73 -3.20 -27.51
N PHE A 91 15.50 -3.59 -27.83
CA PHE A 91 14.35 -3.37 -26.93
C PHE A 91 14.47 -4.18 -25.62
N TYR A 92 15.08 -5.36 -25.67
CA TYR A 92 15.41 -6.15 -24.49
C TYR A 92 16.60 -5.56 -23.71
N GLU A 93 17.54 -4.90 -24.37
CA GLU A 93 18.68 -4.18 -23.78
C GLU A 93 18.27 -2.80 -23.23
N GLU A 94 17.32 -2.11 -23.86
CA GLU A 94 16.62 -0.94 -23.31
C GLU A 94 15.77 -1.36 -22.11
N LYS A 95 15.16 -2.56 -22.14
CA LYS A 95 14.60 -3.23 -20.96
C LYS A 95 15.66 -3.76 -19.99
N LYS A 96 16.96 -3.84 -20.32
CA LYS A 96 18.06 -4.05 -19.34
C LYS A 96 18.44 -2.75 -18.62
N GLY A 97 17.92 -1.60 -19.06
CA GLY A 97 17.74 -0.44 -18.17
C GLY A 97 16.57 -0.61 -17.20
N GLY A 98 15.78 -1.68 -17.35
CA GLY A 98 14.74 -2.13 -16.44
C GLY A 98 15.20 -3.33 -15.61
N GLU A 99 14.89 -3.27 -14.33
CA GLU A 99 15.12 -4.32 -13.34
C GLU A 99 14.54 -5.69 -13.82
N ILE A 100 15.39 -6.72 -14.00
CA ILE A 100 14.93 -8.12 -14.24
C ILE A 100 14.36 -8.67 -12.93
N LEU A 101 13.07 -8.43 -12.70
CA LEU A 101 12.34 -8.85 -11.51
C LEU A 101 11.96 -10.35 -11.59
N ILE A 102 12.49 -11.16 -10.68
CA ILE A 102 12.13 -12.58 -10.51
C ILE A 102 10.92 -12.67 -9.59
N LYS A 103 9.79 -13.15 -10.12
CA LYS A 103 8.52 -13.27 -9.38
C LYS A 103 8.15 -14.71 -9.07
N ASN A 104 8.61 -15.65 -9.89
CA ASN A 104 8.26 -17.05 -9.77
C ASN A 104 9.35 -17.96 -10.37
N GLN A 105 9.18 -19.27 -10.18
CA GLN A 105 10.11 -20.29 -10.69
C GLN A 105 10.27 -20.27 -12.22
N GLN A 106 9.23 -19.89 -12.98
CA GLN A 106 9.32 -19.82 -14.45
C GLN A 106 10.30 -18.74 -14.90
N ASP A 107 10.38 -17.63 -14.18
CA ASP A 107 11.36 -16.56 -14.44
C ASP A 107 12.80 -17.07 -14.23
N VAL A 108 13.03 -17.86 -13.17
CA VAL A 108 14.32 -18.51 -12.91
C VAL A 108 14.69 -19.46 -14.04
N LEU A 109 13.77 -20.34 -14.44
CA LEU A 109 13.99 -21.30 -15.53
C LEU A 109 14.23 -20.62 -16.87
N ALA A 110 13.56 -19.49 -17.15
CA ALA A 110 13.79 -18.71 -18.36
C ALA A 110 15.20 -18.11 -18.39
N LEU A 111 15.70 -17.63 -17.24
CA LEU A 111 17.05 -17.08 -17.09
C LEU A 111 18.15 -18.15 -17.12
N THR A 112 17.82 -19.40 -16.82
CA THR A 112 18.76 -20.54 -16.78
C THR A 112 18.48 -21.62 -17.82
N TYR A 113 17.68 -21.32 -18.85
CA TYR A 113 17.29 -22.28 -19.89
C TYR A 113 18.50 -22.90 -20.60
N ASP A 114 19.61 -22.15 -20.67
CA ASP A 114 20.87 -22.60 -21.25
C ASP A 114 21.56 -23.73 -20.47
N LEU A 115 21.13 -24.02 -19.23
CA LEU A 115 21.68 -25.07 -18.38
C LEU A 115 21.02 -26.43 -18.58
N THR A 116 19.76 -26.47 -19.02
CA THR A 116 18.97 -27.70 -19.11
C THR A 116 19.61 -28.72 -20.07
N ASP A 117 20.15 -28.27 -21.20
CA ASP A 117 20.79 -29.11 -22.23
C ASP A 117 22.28 -29.42 -21.96
N LYS A 118 22.83 -29.00 -20.81
CA LYS A 118 24.26 -29.18 -20.54
C LYS A 118 24.56 -30.62 -20.13
N LYS A 119 25.57 -31.21 -20.79
CA LYS A 119 26.04 -32.58 -20.52
C LYS A 119 26.86 -32.73 -19.22
N LYS A 120 27.23 -31.62 -18.58
CA LYS A 120 27.91 -31.60 -17.27
C LYS A 120 26.95 -31.00 -16.25
N GLU A 121 27.12 -31.35 -14.98
CA GLU A 121 26.45 -30.69 -13.86
C GLU A 121 27.04 -29.29 -13.67
N TYR A 122 26.16 -28.30 -13.48
CA TYR A 122 26.46 -26.91 -13.20
C TYR A 122 25.66 -26.50 -11.97
N LEU A 123 26.34 -25.86 -11.03
CA LEU A 123 25.69 -25.08 -9.99
C LEU A 123 25.79 -23.61 -10.35
N VAL A 124 24.66 -22.92 -10.43
CA VAL A 124 24.56 -21.51 -10.79
C VAL A 124 23.89 -20.76 -9.66
N CYS A 125 24.40 -19.57 -9.34
CA CYS A 125 23.78 -18.67 -8.38
C CYS A 125 23.24 -17.42 -9.09
N LEU A 126 22.00 -17.07 -8.74
CA LEU A 126 21.39 -15.80 -9.07
C LEU A 126 21.43 -14.92 -7.83
N TYR A 127 22.14 -13.81 -7.93
CA TYR A 127 22.25 -12.78 -6.89
C TYR A 127 21.16 -11.73 -7.10
N LEU A 128 20.30 -11.53 -6.11
CA LEU A 128 19.12 -10.67 -6.21
C LEU A 128 19.21 -9.49 -5.25
N ASN A 129 18.63 -8.35 -5.60
CA ASN A 129 18.44 -7.24 -4.67
C ASN A 129 17.15 -7.40 -3.84
N ALA A 130 16.88 -6.44 -2.95
CA ALA A 130 15.68 -6.37 -2.10
C ALA A 130 14.35 -6.69 -2.78
N ARG A 131 14.23 -6.23 -4.02
CA ARG A 131 13.00 -6.29 -4.79
C ARG A 131 12.92 -7.60 -5.58
N ASN A 132 13.81 -8.57 -5.34
CA ASN A 132 14.00 -9.79 -6.14
C ASN A 132 14.43 -9.50 -7.59
N VAL A 133 15.15 -8.40 -7.80
CA VAL A 133 15.71 -8.07 -9.12
C VAL A 133 17.07 -8.73 -9.27
N LEU A 134 17.31 -9.41 -10.39
CA LEU A 134 18.58 -10.03 -10.71
C LEU A 134 19.69 -8.98 -10.84
N ILE A 135 20.66 -9.02 -9.94
CA ILE A 135 21.91 -8.25 -9.99
C ILE A 135 22.90 -8.98 -10.91
N LYS A 136 23.10 -10.28 -10.67
CA LYS A 136 24.10 -11.07 -11.37
C LYS A 136 23.72 -12.56 -11.41
N LYS A 137 24.04 -13.23 -12.52
CA LYS A 137 24.03 -14.69 -12.69
C LYS A 137 25.48 -15.17 -12.77
N GLU A 138 25.84 -16.16 -11.99
CA GLU A 138 27.20 -16.70 -11.93
C GLU A 138 27.23 -18.23 -11.84
N ILE A 139 28.22 -18.85 -12.48
CA ILE A 139 28.45 -20.29 -12.40
C ILE A 139 29.39 -20.54 -11.22
N VAL A 140 28.88 -21.19 -10.18
CA VAL A 140 29.61 -21.51 -8.94
C VAL A 140 30.47 -22.76 -9.12
N SER A 141 29.98 -23.76 -9.86
CA SER A 141 30.72 -25.02 -10.09
C SER A 141 30.31 -25.70 -11.39
N VAL A 142 31.24 -26.49 -11.98
CA VAL A 142 31.03 -27.32 -13.18
C VAL A 142 31.73 -28.68 -13.01
N GLY A 143 30.99 -29.79 -13.10
CA GLY A 143 31.55 -31.15 -13.07
C GLY A 143 30.79 -32.12 -12.17
N LEU A 144 31.19 -33.40 -12.16
CA LEU A 144 30.60 -34.44 -11.29
C LEU A 144 30.68 -33.97 -9.84
N LEU A 145 29.54 -33.83 -9.16
CA LEU A 145 29.43 -33.52 -7.72
C LEU A 145 30.01 -34.67 -6.87
N ASP A 146 31.33 -34.81 -6.90
CA ASP A 146 32.07 -35.62 -5.96
C ASP A 146 32.21 -34.89 -4.62
N LYS A 147 32.16 -35.70 -3.58
CA LYS A 147 31.93 -35.34 -2.17
C LYS A 147 32.83 -34.15 -1.74
N SER A 148 32.24 -33.00 -1.42
CA SER A 148 32.75 -31.95 -0.48
C SER A 148 33.07 -30.52 -0.95
N LEU A 149 32.88 -30.09 -2.21
CA LEU A 149 33.47 -28.81 -2.64
C LEU A 149 32.56 -27.58 -2.83
N VAL A 150 31.23 -27.67 -2.70
CA VAL A 150 30.42 -26.44 -2.68
C VAL A 150 30.46 -25.83 -1.29
N HIS A 151 31.52 -25.05 -1.05
CA HIS A 151 31.71 -24.34 0.20
C HIS A 151 30.82 -23.07 0.20
N PRO A 152 30.08 -22.77 1.29
CA PRO A 152 29.23 -21.58 1.35
C PRO A 152 29.97 -20.28 0.98
N ARG A 153 31.26 -20.17 1.34
CA ARG A 153 32.11 -19.04 0.97
C ARG A 153 32.11 -18.75 -0.54
N GLU A 154 32.14 -19.76 -1.41
CA GLU A 154 32.17 -19.54 -2.87
C GLU A 154 30.83 -19.00 -3.40
N ILE A 155 29.75 -19.13 -2.62
CA ILE A 155 28.42 -18.60 -2.94
C ILE A 155 28.24 -17.21 -2.32
N PHE A 156 28.60 -17.06 -1.03
CA PHE A 156 28.35 -15.84 -0.26
C PHE A 156 29.43 -14.77 -0.42
N HIS A 157 30.66 -15.11 -0.84
CA HIS A 157 31.68 -14.11 -1.14
C HIS A 157 31.25 -13.20 -2.31
N PRO A 158 30.83 -13.72 -3.47
CA PRO A 158 30.27 -12.88 -4.53
C PRO A 158 28.94 -12.24 -4.12
N ALA A 159 28.13 -12.92 -3.28
CA ALA A 159 26.88 -12.33 -2.78
C ALA A 159 27.12 -11.03 -2.02
N VAL A 160 28.16 -10.99 -1.18
CA VAL A 160 28.58 -9.78 -0.46
C VAL A 160 29.17 -8.75 -1.43
N GLU A 161 30.03 -9.17 -2.36
CA GLU A 161 30.63 -8.27 -3.37
C GLU A 161 29.57 -7.55 -4.22
N PHE A 162 28.50 -8.26 -4.60
CA PHE A 162 27.40 -7.72 -5.39
C PHE A 162 26.31 -7.02 -4.56
N ASN A 163 26.47 -6.90 -3.24
CA ASN A 163 25.43 -6.40 -2.33
C ASN A 163 24.09 -7.13 -2.52
N ALA A 164 24.14 -8.45 -2.68
CA ALA A 164 22.97 -9.28 -2.88
C ALA A 164 22.13 -9.34 -1.61
N ALA A 165 20.85 -9.05 -1.76
CA ALA A 165 19.86 -9.25 -0.72
C ALA A 165 19.52 -10.71 -0.47
N SER A 166 19.50 -11.47 -1.55
CA SER A 166 19.08 -12.85 -1.50
C SER A 166 19.67 -13.60 -2.69
N ILE A 167 19.67 -14.92 -2.60
CA ILE A 167 20.20 -15.80 -3.64
C ILE A 167 19.20 -16.89 -4.03
N ILE A 168 19.25 -17.28 -5.30
CA ILE A 168 18.62 -18.50 -5.80
C ILE A 168 19.72 -19.38 -6.39
N LEU A 169 19.78 -20.64 -5.97
CA LEU A 169 20.69 -21.62 -6.54
C LEU A 169 19.97 -22.48 -7.56
N ILE A 170 20.67 -22.82 -8.65
CA ILE A 170 20.17 -23.68 -9.71
C ILE A 170 21.18 -24.77 -9.97
N HIS A 171 20.72 -26.01 -9.94
CA HIS A 171 21.53 -27.18 -10.23
C HIS A 171 20.91 -27.93 -11.43
N ASN A 172 21.66 -28.16 -12.52
CA ASN A 172 21.16 -28.98 -13.61
C ASN A 172 21.54 -30.46 -13.44
N HIS A 173 20.59 -31.37 -13.69
CA HIS A 173 20.81 -32.81 -13.71
C HIS A 173 20.87 -33.33 -15.15
N PRO A 174 22.07 -33.68 -15.68
CA PRO A 174 22.21 -34.25 -17.03
C PRO A 174 21.51 -35.61 -17.21
N SER A 175 21.20 -36.30 -16.10
CA SER A 175 20.46 -37.58 -16.08
C SER A 175 19.00 -37.45 -16.54
N GLY A 176 18.46 -36.23 -16.59
CA GLY A 176 17.11 -35.95 -17.04
C GLY A 176 16.04 -36.05 -15.94
N ILE A 177 16.40 -36.41 -14.71
CA ILE A 177 15.48 -36.52 -13.56
C ILE A 177 15.64 -35.28 -12.67
N SER A 178 14.53 -34.58 -12.39
CA SER A 178 14.53 -33.37 -11.57
C SER A 178 14.41 -33.62 -10.07
N ASP A 179 14.17 -34.86 -9.63
CA ASP A 179 14.06 -35.18 -8.21
C ASP A 179 15.38 -34.93 -7.47
N PRO A 180 15.32 -34.37 -6.24
CA PRO A 180 16.51 -34.06 -5.49
C PRO A 180 17.22 -35.30 -4.98
N SER A 181 18.54 -35.32 -5.12
CA SER A 181 19.38 -36.32 -4.46
C SER A 181 19.54 -36.01 -2.96
N GLU A 182 19.95 -37.00 -2.16
CA GLU A 182 20.29 -36.77 -0.75
C GLU A 182 21.35 -35.66 -0.58
N LYS A 183 22.25 -35.54 -1.55
CA LYS A 183 23.28 -34.50 -1.58
C LYS A 183 22.69 -33.11 -1.81
N ASP A 184 21.71 -32.98 -2.69
CA ASP A 184 21.03 -31.69 -2.92
C ASP A 184 20.35 -31.22 -1.63
N ILE A 185 19.72 -32.13 -0.90
CA ILE A 185 19.08 -31.84 0.39
C ILE A 185 20.13 -31.37 1.43
N GLU A 186 21.29 -32.03 1.50
CA GLU A 186 22.38 -31.65 2.41
C GLU A 186 22.96 -30.27 2.06
N ILE A 187 23.20 -30.00 0.77
CA ILE A 187 23.69 -28.72 0.26
C ILE A 187 22.70 -27.62 0.62
N VAL A 188 21.41 -27.80 0.32
CA VAL A 188 20.36 -26.82 0.62
C VAL A 188 20.36 -26.47 2.11
N LYS A 189 20.45 -27.47 2.99
CA LYS A 189 20.50 -27.24 4.44
C LYS A 189 21.75 -26.44 4.85
N LYS A 190 22.92 -26.80 4.34
CA LYS A 190 24.20 -26.16 4.68
C LYS A 190 24.27 -24.71 4.17
N ILE A 191 23.81 -24.46 2.94
CA ILE A 191 23.78 -23.11 2.38
C ILE A 191 22.71 -22.27 3.06
N SER A 192 21.54 -22.83 3.40
CA SER A 192 20.53 -22.10 4.17
C SER A 192 21.10 -21.62 5.50
N GLN A 193 21.72 -22.50 6.29
CA GLN A 193 22.35 -22.11 7.57
C GLN A 193 23.44 -21.05 7.41
N ALA A 194 24.23 -21.12 6.34
CA ALA A 194 25.24 -20.11 6.06
C ALA A 194 24.61 -18.77 5.64
N GLY A 195 23.54 -18.80 4.84
CA GLY A 195 22.76 -17.61 4.50
C GLY A 195 22.15 -16.97 5.74
N ASP A 196 21.69 -17.78 6.68
CA ASP A 196 21.15 -17.35 7.97
C ASP A 196 22.18 -16.55 8.78
N ILE A 197 23.42 -17.02 8.83
CA ILE A 197 24.53 -16.35 9.53
C ILE A 197 25.00 -15.10 8.78
N MET A 198 25.10 -15.18 7.46
CA MET A 198 25.55 -14.07 6.60
C MET A 198 24.45 -13.01 6.40
N GLY A 199 23.25 -13.25 6.93
CA GLY A 199 22.01 -12.57 6.63
C GLY A 199 21.44 -12.94 5.25
N ILE A 200 22.24 -13.13 4.21
CA ILE A 200 21.77 -13.23 2.81
C ILE A 200 20.82 -14.43 2.62
N ALA A 201 19.53 -14.16 2.37
CA ALA A 201 18.50 -15.20 2.33
C ALA A 201 18.62 -16.11 1.10
N VAL A 202 18.57 -17.43 1.31
CA VAL A 202 18.45 -18.42 0.22
C VAL A 202 16.98 -18.55 -0.15
N VAL A 203 16.53 -17.90 -1.22
CA VAL A 203 15.10 -17.84 -1.60
C VAL A 203 14.62 -19.19 -2.07
N ASP A 204 15.39 -19.84 -2.94
CA ASP A 204 15.06 -21.14 -3.53
C ASP A 204 16.33 -21.89 -3.95
N PHE A 205 16.20 -23.20 -4.07
CA PHE A 205 17.14 -24.07 -4.76
C PHE A 205 16.36 -24.83 -5.83
N VAL A 206 16.70 -24.64 -7.09
CA VAL A 206 15.98 -25.19 -8.23
C VAL A 206 16.83 -26.24 -8.91
N ILE A 207 16.30 -27.45 -9.04
CA ILE A 207 16.89 -28.50 -9.88
C ILE A 207 16.23 -28.43 -11.25
N THR A 208 17.02 -28.35 -12.32
CA THR A 208 16.53 -28.34 -13.70
C THR A 208 17.02 -29.56 -14.48
N ALA A 209 16.13 -30.20 -15.22
CA ALA A 209 16.43 -31.35 -16.06
C ALA A 209 15.59 -31.33 -17.34
N ASN A 210 15.95 -32.13 -18.34
CA ASN A 210 15.22 -32.17 -19.62
C ASN A 210 13.72 -32.51 -19.46
N ASN A 211 13.35 -33.29 -18.44
CA ASN A 211 11.97 -33.74 -18.23
C ASN A 211 11.22 -32.96 -17.13
N GLY A 212 11.79 -31.86 -16.61
CA GLY A 212 11.11 -31.06 -15.60
C GLY A 212 12.05 -30.27 -14.69
N SER A 213 11.48 -29.70 -13.64
CA SER A 213 12.23 -28.96 -12.62
C SER A 213 11.63 -29.18 -11.24
N TYR A 214 12.47 -29.18 -10.22
CA TYR A 214 12.06 -29.26 -8.81
C TYR A 214 12.50 -28.00 -8.08
N SER A 215 11.64 -27.47 -7.20
CA SER A 215 11.93 -26.30 -6.38
C SER A 215 11.85 -26.68 -4.90
N PHE A 216 12.84 -26.22 -4.14
CA PHE A 216 12.87 -26.38 -2.68
C PHE A 216 12.13 -25.25 -1.95
N TYR A 217 11.56 -24.29 -2.67
CA TYR A 217 10.94 -23.08 -2.12
C TYR A 217 10.00 -23.38 -0.96
N GLU A 218 9.00 -24.25 -1.15
CA GLU A 218 8.03 -24.56 -0.09
C GLU A 218 8.68 -25.14 1.17
N LYS A 219 9.71 -26.00 1.02
CA LYS A 219 10.45 -26.59 2.14
C LYS A 219 11.33 -25.55 2.84
N LEU A 220 11.95 -24.64 2.09
CA LEU A 220 12.74 -23.54 2.62
C LEU A 220 11.86 -22.52 3.36
N GLN A 221 10.62 -22.30 2.91
CA GLN A 221 9.66 -21.42 3.59
C GLN A 221 9.08 -22.04 4.88
N GLN A 222 8.93 -23.37 4.94
CA GLN A 222 8.47 -24.05 6.17
C GLN A 222 9.53 -24.03 7.29
N GLY A 223 10.82 -23.92 6.94
CA GLY A 223 11.93 -23.77 7.89
C GLY A 223 12.24 -22.31 8.29
N LYS A 224 11.83 -21.33 7.48
CA LYS A 224 12.05 -19.89 7.73
C LYS A 224 11.00 -19.31 8.68
N ARG A 225 11.24 -19.45 9.98
CA ARG A 225 10.62 -18.59 11.01
C ARG A 225 11.47 -17.38 11.37
N HIS A 226 12.64 -17.16 10.75
CA HIS A 226 13.54 -16.10 11.23
C HIS A 226 14.55 -15.51 10.24
N LEU A 227 14.29 -15.50 8.93
CA LEU A 227 15.16 -14.78 7.98
C LEU A 227 14.39 -13.86 7.04
N ASP A 228 14.11 -12.68 7.57
CA ASP A 228 13.80 -11.49 6.79
C ASP A 228 15.14 -10.86 6.39
N TYR A 229 15.64 -11.14 5.16
CA TYR A 229 16.70 -10.28 4.65
C TYR A 229 16.11 -8.93 4.29
N VAL A 230 16.50 -7.99 5.14
CA VAL A 230 16.55 -6.56 4.96
C VAL A 230 17.35 -6.27 3.69
N ALA A 231 16.67 -5.90 2.63
CA ALA A 231 17.25 -4.95 1.72
C ALA A 231 16.20 -3.89 1.42
N ASP A 232 16.61 -2.67 1.71
CA ASP A 232 15.80 -1.49 1.81
C ASP A 232 15.87 -0.67 0.52
N GLY A 233 14.91 0.24 0.39
CA GLY A 233 15.13 1.49 -0.28
C GLY A 233 14.87 2.64 0.69
N MET A 234 15.76 2.85 1.66
CA MET A 234 16.24 4.18 2.09
C MET A 234 17.59 4.05 2.80
N GLN A 235 18.49 4.96 2.44
CA GLN A 235 19.92 4.99 2.74
C GLN A 235 20.15 5.58 4.14
N GLY A 236 20.67 4.78 5.08
CA GLY A 236 21.33 5.24 6.30
C GLY A 236 22.85 5.31 6.09
N THR A 237 23.51 6.35 6.58
CA THR A 237 24.96 6.57 6.38
C THR A 237 25.80 5.79 7.39
N LEU A 238 27.11 5.65 7.10
CA LEU A 238 28.17 5.00 7.89
C LEU A 238 28.22 5.35 9.41
N PHE A 239 27.45 6.33 9.88
CA PHE A 239 27.25 6.64 11.30
C PHE A 239 26.26 5.71 12.02
N ASP A 240 25.47 4.90 11.30
CA ASP A 240 24.53 3.93 11.89
C ASP A 240 25.25 2.69 12.49
N LEU A 241 26.55 2.53 12.21
CA LEU A 241 27.38 1.39 12.65
C LEU A 241 28.03 1.56 14.03
N LEU A 242 27.76 2.66 14.74
CA LEU A 242 28.29 2.89 16.10
C LEU A 242 27.23 2.91 17.21
N GLU A 243 25.95 2.67 16.93
CA GLU A 243 24.95 2.45 17.98
C GLU A 243 24.73 0.96 18.24
N ILE A 244 25.18 0.57 19.44
CA ILE A 244 25.15 -0.74 20.09
C ILE A 244 23.79 -1.46 19.93
N GLU A 245 23.85 -2.78 19.78
CA GLU A 245 22.77 -3.80 19.85
C GLU A 245 21.41 -3.29 20.35
N ARG A 246 20.35 -3.41 19.54
CA ARG A 246 18.96 -3.26 20.01
C ARG A 246 18.36 -4.62 20.41
N PRO A 247 18.08 -4.86 21.70
CA PRO A 247 17.38 -6.06 22.18
C PRO A 247 15.96 -6.19 21.62
N THR A 248 15.50 -7.43 21.48
CA THR A 248 14.07 -7.76 21.53
C THR A 248 13.55 -7.44 22.92
N TYR A 249 12.84 -6.31 23.08
CA TYR A 249 12.24 -5.92 24.35
C TYR A 249 10.82 -6.48 24.48
N GLU A 250 10.61 -7.39 25.43
CA GLU A 250 9.28 -7.61 26.00
C GLU A 250 8.89 -6.36 26.81
N ILE A 251 7.93 -5.58 26.31
CA ILE A 251 7.32 -4.52 27.12
C ILE A 251 6.37 -5.20 28.10
N ASN A 252 6.63 -5.06 29.40
CA ASN A 252 5.67 -5.38 30.46
C ASN A 252 4.45 -4.46 30.32
N ALA A 253 3.43 -4.90 29.59
CA ALA A 253 2.17 -4.19 29.39
C ALA A 253 1.08 -4.80 30.28
N GLU A 254 0.36 -3.95 31.02
CA GLU A 254 -0.74 -4.42 31.89
C GLU A 254 -2.01 -4.67 31.05
N LYS A 255 -2.64 -5.83 31.25
CA LYS A 255 -3.96 -6.15 30.66
C LYS A 255 -5.07 -5.69 31.60
N VAL A 256 -5.91 -4.76 31.14
CA VAL A 256 -7.04 -4.23 31.92
C VAL A 256 -8.37 -4.73 31.35
N GLN A 257 -9.16 -5.44 32.17
CA GLN A 257 -10.56 -5.79 31.90
C GLN A 257 -11.47 -4.97 32.82
N GLU A 258 -11.83 -3.76 32.39
CA GLU A 258 -12.89 -2.99 33.05
C GLU A 258 -13.92 -2.54 32.03
N ASN A 259 -15.20 -2.74 32.37
CA ASN A 259 -16.35 -2.38 31.54
C ASN A 259 -16.85 -1.01 31.97
N TYR A 260 -16.44 0.04 31.27
CA TYR A 260 -17.00 1.39 31.46
C TYR A 260 -18.20 1.55 30.54
N PHE A 261 -19.42 1.47 31.08
CA PHE A 261 -20.65 1.59 30.28
C PHE A 261 -20.83 3.02 29.78
N TYR A 262 -20.72 3.25 28.46
CA TYR A 262 -21.29 4.45 27.84
C TYR A 262 -21.94 4.15 26.48
N ILE A 263 -23.26 4.33 26.43
CA ILE A 263 -24.05 4.36 25.20
C ILE A 263 -24.25 5.84 24.84
N PRO A 264 -23.70 6.36 23.73
CA PRO A 264 -24.02 7.69 23.25
C PRO A 264 -25.53 7.85 23.10
N GLN A 265 -26.09 9.00 23.48
CA GLN A 265 -27.52 9.25 23.33
C GLN A 265 -27.93 8.97 21.88
N ILE A 266 -28.77 7.95 21.67
CA ILE A 266 -29.27 7.60 20.33
C ILE A 266 -30.57 8.35 20.14
N LYS A 267 -30.50 9.56 19.59
CA LYS A 267 -31.69 10.23 19.13
C LYS A 267 -32.10 9.66 17.79
N LYS A 268 -33.30 9.06 17.75
CA LYS A 268 -33.85 8.47 16.52
C LYS A 268 -33.86 9.52 15.41
N ASN A 269 -33.49 9.12 14.20
CA ASN A 269 -33.41 9.95 12.99
C ASN A 269 -32.35 11.07 12.97
N HIS A 270 -31.44 11.14 13.95
CA HIS A 270 -30.31 12.07 13.91
C HIS A 270 -28.99 11.33 13.70
N LEU A 271 -28.05 11.99 13.03
CA LEU A 271 -26.69 11.51 12.84
C LEU A 271 -25.84 11.84 14.07
N GLN A 272 -25.29 10.79 14.66
CA GLN A 272 -24.41 10.85 15.82
C GLN A 272 -22.94 10.89 15.37
N LEU A 273 -22.05 11.43 16.21
CA LEU A 273 -20.64 11.63 15.87
C LEU A 273 -19.96 10.34 15.36
N GLN A 274 -20.24 9.19 15.99
CA GLN A 274 -19.71 7.87 15.63
C GLN A 274 -20.26 7.29 14.32
N ASN A 275 -21.27 7.91 13.69
CA ASN A 275 -21.85 7.43 12.43
C ASN A 275 -20.97 7.75 11.20
N ARG A 276 -19.92 8.56 11.36
CA ARG A 276 -18.97 8.89 10.29
C ARG A 276 -18.11 7.69 9.95
N ARG A 277 -17.90 7.46 8.65
CA ARG A 277 -16.95 6.44 8.19
C ARG A 277 -15.56 7.06 8.19
N TYR A 278 -14.74 6.68 9.19
CA TYR A 278 -13.40 7.26 9.37
C TYR A 278 -12.39 6.19 9.80
N ILE A 279 -11.28 6.10 9.07
CA ILE A 279 -10.21 5.13 9.34
C ILE A 279 -9.52 5.52 10.64
N GLY A 280 -9.26 4.53 11.49
CA GLY A 280 -8.58 4.75 12.77
C GLY A 280 -9.49 5.29 13.88
N SER A 281 -10.80 5.41 13.64
CA SER A 281 -11.75 5.84 14.67
C SER A 281 -11.66 4.96 15.92
N LYS A 282 -11.42 5.60 17.07
CA LYS A 282 -11.26 4.94 18.38
C LYS A 282 -12.57 4.55 19.05
N HIS A 283 -13.71 4.64 18.36
CA HIS A 283 -15.04 4.40 18.95
C HIS A 283 -15.16 3.08 19.73
N LYS A 284 -14.60 1.97 19.20
CA LYS A 284 -14.63 0.65 19.88
C LYS A 284 -13.61 0.51 21.01
N LEU A 285 -12.68 1.45 21.14
CA LEU A 285 -11.61 1.46 22.14
C LEU A 285 -11.85 2.47 23.26
N ILE A 286 -12.86 3.34 23.12
CA ILE A 286 -13.21 4.40 24.09
C ILE A 286 -13.27 3.86 25.52
N GLU A 287 -14.00 2.78 25.76
CA GLU A 287 -14.18 2.24 27.12
C GLU A 287 -12.84 1.86 27.76
N TRP A 288 -11.95 1.26 26.97
CA TRP A 288 -10.62 0.85 27.42
C TRP A 288 -9.68 2.03 27.61
N ILE A 289 -9.73 3.03 26.72
CA ILE A 289 -8.93 4.24 26.83
C ILE A 289 -9.31 5.00 28.11
N PHE A 290 -10.62 5.20 28.35
CA PHE A 290 -11.08 5.97 29.50
C PHE A 290 -11.00 5.20 30.81
N SER A 291 -11.08 3.87 30.84
CA SER A 291 -10.80 3.12 32.06
C SER A 291 -9.35 3.32 32.52
N ILE A 292 -8.39 3.32 31.58
CA ILE A 292 -6.99 3.58 31.89
C ILE A 292 -6.78 5.05 32.29
N ILE A 293 -7.35 6.01 31.55
CA ILE A 293 -7.22 7.43 31.91
C ILE A 293 -7.77 7.68 33.32
N ASN A 294 -8.94 7.15 33.65
CA ASN A 294 -9.55 7.31 34.98
C ASN A 294 -8.74 6.65 36.09
N LYS A 295 -8.01 5.55 35.80
CA LYS A 295 -7.16 4.84 36.74
C LYS A 295 -5.82 5.53 36.96
N GLU A 296 -5.21 6.01 35.88
CA GLU A 296 -3.80 6.45 35.88
C GLU A 296 -3.62 7.96 35.93
N CYS A 297 -4.63 8.74 35.52
CA CYS A 297 -4.59 10.19 35.57
C CYS A 297 -5.40 10.68 36.77
N GLU A 298 -4.81 11.54 37.59
CA GLU A 298 -5.56 12.27 38.62
C GLU A 298 -6.68 13.09 37.96
N LYS A 299 -7.75 13.37 38.71
CA LYS A 299 -8.85 14.20 38.21
C LYS A 299 -8.34 15.58 37.78
N GLY A 300 -8.29 15.78 36.47
CA GLY A 300 -8.01 17.06 35.82
C GLY A 300 -9.29 17.81 35.47
N SER A 301 -9.13 19.07 35.11
CA SER A 301 -10.19 19.96 34.61
C SER A 301 -10.18 20.11 33.09
N SER A 302 -9.04 19.83 32.43
CA SER A 302 -8.84 20.07 31.00
C SER A 302 -8.29 18.85 30.25
N PHE A 303 -8.81 18.62 29.04
CA PHE A 303 -8.40 17.54 28.15
C PHE A 303 -8.17 18.08 26.74
N ALA A 304 -7.01 17.78 26.13
CA ALA A 304 -6.74 18.10 24.74
C ALA A 304 -6.62 16.86 23.87
N ASP A 305 -7.35 16.83 22.76
CA ASP A 305 -7.25 15.83 21.71
C ASP A 305 -6.58 16.49 20.50
N VAL A 306 -5.26 16.32 20.40
CA VAL A 306 -4.45 17.09 19.44
C VAL A 306 -4.42 16.47 18.04
N PHE A 307 -5.01 15.28 17.88
CA PHE A 307 -5.26 14.57 16.62
C PHE A 307 -6.69 14.02 16.62
N ALA A 308 -7.67 14.90 16.78
CA ALA A 308 -9.02 14.49 17.15
C ALA A 308 -9.73 13.59 16.13
N GLY A 309 -9.37 13.65 14.83
CA GLY A 309 -9.98 12.82 13.80
C GLY A 309 -11.51 12.91 13.79
N THR A 310 -12.21 11.87 14.25
CA THR A 310 -13.68 11.89 14.39
C THR A 310 -14.20 12.69 15.59
N GLY A 311 -13.36 13.01 16.57
CA GLY A 311 -13.72 13.65 17.83
C GLY A 311 -14.40 12.73 18.84
N VAL A 312 -14.46 11.41 18.61
CA VAL A 312 -15.18 10.49 19.50
C VAL A 312 -14.53 10.33 20.87
N VAL A 313 -13.20 10.49 20.96
CA VAL A 313 -12.48 10.50 22.24
C VAL A 313 -12.83 11.79 23.00
N SER A 314 -12.76 12.94 22.33
CA SER A 314 -13.19 14.24 22.85
C SER A 314 -14.65 14.28 23.33
N ALA A 315 -15.57 13.61 22.63
CA ALA A 315 -16.98 13.52 23.04
C ALA A 315 -17.18 12.84 24.39
N VAL A 316 -16.35 11.84 24.71
CA VAL A 316 -16.37 11.20 26.03
C VAL A 316 -15.62 12.04 27.05
N ALA A 317 -14.48 12.62 26.67
CA ALA A 317 -13.74 13.54 27.54
C ALA A 317 -14.61 14.71 28.03
N ALA A 318 -15.50 15.26 27.18
CA ALA A 318 -16.41 16.35 27.53
C ALA A 318 -17.35 16.07 28.73
N ARG A 319 -17.50 14.80 29.12
CA ARG A 319 -18.30 14.39 30.29
C ARG A 319 -17.47 14.31 31.57
N HIS A 320 -16.16 14.17 31.44
CA HIS A 320 -15.22 13.96 32.55
C HIS A 320 -14.39 15.20 32.86
N PHE A 321 -14.22 16.09 31.88
CA PHE A 321 -13.42 17.31 31.98
C PHE A 321 -14.28 18.55 31.69
N ASP A 322 -13.92 19.68 32.29
CA ASP A 322 -14.63 20.94 32.15
C ASP A 322 -14.25 21.69 30.87
N GLU A 323 -13.00 21.55 30.44
CA GLU A 323 -12.45 22.17 29.22
C GLU A 323 -11.94 21.13 28.24
N ILE A 324 -12.41 21.20 27.00
CA ILE A 324 -11.97 20.33 25.90
C ILE A 324 -11.28 21.16 24.82
N ILE A 325 -10.08 20.75 24.44
CA ILE A 325 -9.34 21.32 23.32
C ILE A 325 -9.33 20.28 22.20
N LEU A 326 -9.88 20.61 21.03
CA LEU A 326 -9.82 19.75 19.84
C LEU A 326 -8.91 20.37 18.79
N ASN A 327 -8.07 19.55 18.16
CA ASN A 327 -7.30 19.97 16.99
C ASN A 327 -7.29 18.90 15.90
N ASP A 328 -7.41 19.37 14.66
CA ASP A 328 -7.09 18.62 13.46
C ASP A 328 -6.85 19.63 12.33
N PHE A 329 -5.90 19.37 11.44
CA PHE A 329 -5.58 20.32 10.38
C PHE A 329 -6.49 20.17 9.14
N LEU A 330 -7.34 19.14 9.05
CA LEU A 330 -8.32 18.96 7.97
C LEU A 330 -9.53 19.88 8.12
N HIS A 331 -9.99 20.44 7.01
CA HIS A 331 -11.14 21.36 7.01
C HIS A 331 -12.43 20.66 7.38
N SER A 332 -12.65 19.45 6.87
CA SER A 332 -13.83 18.64 7.17
C SER A 332 -13.91 18.27 8.65
N ASN A 333 -12.79 17.93 9.28
CA ASN A 333 -12.73 17.63 10.71
C ASN A 333 -13.05 18.88 11.54
N TYR A 334 -12.42 20.01 11.21
CA TYR A 334 -12.72 21.30 11.86
C TYR A 334 -14.20 21.69 11.76
N ALA A 335 -14.81 21.56 10.57
CA ALA A 335 -16.23 21.86 10.38
C ALA A 335 -17.12 20.96 11.26
N ILE A 336 -16.77 19.68 11.38
CA ILE A 336 -17.48 18.72 12.26
C ILE A 336 -17.31 19.11 13.73
N TYR A 337 -16.12 19.54 14.16
CA TYR A 337 -15.91 19.98 15.54
C TYR A 337 -16.76 21.20 15.86
N GLN A 338 -16.81 22.18 14.96
CA GLN A 338 -17.66 23.35 15.13
C GLN A 338 -19.14 22.97 15.19
N ALA A 339 -19.57 22.03 14.36
CA ALA A 339 -20.95 21.55 14.31
C ALA A 339 -21.39 20.79 15.57
N PHE A 340 -20.57 19.85 16.04
CA PHE A 340 -20.91 19.01 17.20
C PHE A 340 -20.57 19.68 18.53
N PHE A 341 -19.39 20.28 18.66
CA PHE A 341 -18.88 20.78 19.94
C PHE A 341 -18.96 22.30 20.06
N GLY A 342 -18.80 23.03 18.95
CA GLY A 342 -18.66 24.50 18.99
C GLY A 342 -19.77 25.20 19.79
N ASN A 343 -19.38 26.18 20.61
CA ASN A 343 -20.34 27.01 21.32
C ASN A 343 -20.98 28.00 20.35
N GLY A 344 -22.30 28.18 20.41
CA GLY A 344 -22.99 29.15 19.56
C GLY A 344 -24.51 29.00 19.61
N LYS A 345 -25.22 30.10 19.35
CA LYS A 345 -26.67 30.06 19.20
C LYS A 345 -27.05 29.46 17.85
N TRP A 346 -28.02 28.56 17.87
CA TRP A 346 -28.60 27.96 16.67
C TRP A 346 -30.08 27.67 16.91
N ASN A 347 -30.88 27.73 15.86
CA ASN A 347 -32.30 27.42 15.93
C ASN A 347 -32.58 26.06 15.27
N LYS A 348 -33.06 25.10 16.07
CA LYS A 348 -33.37 23.75 15.60
C LYS A 348 -34.48 23.72 14.57
N GLU A 349 -35.59 24.42 14.79
CA GLU A 349 -36.75 24.43 13.89
C GLU A 349 -36.36 24.99 12.52
N LYS A 350 -35.58 26.08 12.52
CA LYS A 350 -35.02 26.68 11.30
C LYS A 350 -34.20 25.67 10.49
N LEU A 351 -33.31 24.92 11.15
CA LEU A 351 -32.48 23.93 10.47
C LEU A 351 -33.29 22.71 9.99
N ASP A 352 -34.25 22.25 10.79
CA ASP A 352 -35.16 21.17 10.42
C ASP A 352 -35.98 21.56 9.17
N ASP A 353 -36.45 22.80 9.07
CA ASP A 353 -37.16 23.32 7.89
C ASP A 353 -36.26 23.42 6.66
N ILE A 354 -35.02 23.92 6.81
CA ILE A 354 -34.04 23.97 5.73
C ILE A 354 -33.76 22.55 5.19
N ILE A 355 -33.48 21.60 6.07
CA ILE A 355 -33.19 20.21 5.69
C ILE A 355 -34.41 19.56 5.03
N LYS A 356 -35.62 19.83 5.53
CA LYS A 356 -36.86 19.35 4.92
C LYS A 356 -37.01 19.88 3.49
N ASN A 357 -36.74 21.17 3.27
CA ASN A 357 -36.78 21.75 1.94
C ASN A 357 -35.75 21.11 1.01
N TYR A 358 -34.52 20.88 1.48
CA TYR A 358 -33.50 20.17 0.71
C TYR A 358 -33.91 18.74 0.32
N ASN A 359 -34.58 18.02 1.22
CA ASN A 359 -35.06 16.66 0.95
C ASN A 359 -36.24 16.59 -0.03
N ASN A 360 -36.88 17.72 -0.34
CA ASN A 360 -37.96 17.80 -1.35
C ASN A 360 -37.44 18.12 -2.76
N ILE A 361 -36.13 18.33 -2.92
CA ILE A 361 -35.53 18.65 -4.22
C ILE A 361 -35.45 17.40 -5.08
N ASN A 362 -35.93 17.50 -6.31
CA ASN A 362 -35.73 16.49 -7.33
C ASN A 362 -34.49 16.84 -8.18
N GLY A 363 -33.50 15.95 -8.22
CA GLY A 363 -32.27 16.19 -8.97
C GLY A 363 -32.43 16.11 -10.49
N GLU A 364 -33.54 15.57 -11.00
CA GLU A 364 -33.87 15.63 -12.43
C GLU A 364 -34.12 17.07 -12.91
N ASP A 365 -34.69 17.90 -12.02
CA ASP A 365 -34.99 19.31 -12.29
C ASP A 365 -33.75 20.21 -12.15
N LEU A 366 -32.61 19.66 -11.72
CA LEU A 366 -31.38 20.42 -11.51
C LEU A 366 -30.43 20.31 -12.72
N GLU A 367 -29.83 21.45 -13.06
CA GLU A 367 -28.70 21.49 -13.98
C GLU A 367 -27.45 20.79 -13.41
N LYS A 368 -26.51 20.44 -14.28
CA LYS A 368 -25.21 19.93 -13.84
C LYS A 368 -24.45 21.03 -13.08
N ASN A 369 -23.81 20.63 -12.00
CA ASN A 369 -22.96 21.46 -11.17
C ASN A 369 -21.60 20.80 -10.93
N TYR A 370 -20.64 21.56 -10.43
CA TYR A 370 -19.27 21.10 -10.17
C TYR A 370 -19.21 19.72 -9.49
N PHE A 371 -20.01 19.50 -8.44
CA PHE A 371 -19.99 18.23 -7.70
C PHE A 371 -20.46 17.05 -8.57
N SER A 372 -21.56 17.23 -9.29
CA SER A 372 -22.12 16.22 -10.20
C SER A 372 -21.26 15.91 -11.41
N GLU A 373 -20.58 16.90 -11.97
CA GLU A 373 -19.67 16.72 -13.12
C GLU A 373 -18.45 15.89 -12.73
N HIS A 374 -17.93 16.11 -11.54
CA HIS A 374 -16.73 15.44 -11.08
C HIS A 374 -17.01 14.10 -10.41
N PHE A 375 -17.86 14.07 -9.38
CA PHE A 375 -18.04 12.89 -8.51
C PHE A 375 -19.23 11.99 -8.89
N GLY A 376 -20.13 12.48 -9.76
CA GLY A 376 -21.29 11.73 -10.24
C GLY A 376 -20.92 10.57 -11.17
N GLY A 377 -21.62 9.44 -11.01
CA GLY A 377 -21.35 8.18 -11.70
C GLY A 377 -20.10 7.46 -11.18
N LYS A 378 -19.47 7.96 -10.11
CA LYS A 378 -18.24 7.41 -9.52
C LYS A 378 -18.46 7.14 -8.03
N TYR A 379 -18.35 8.19 -7.22
CA TYR A 379 -18.56 8.14 -5.77
C TYR A 379 -20.03 8.13 -5.41
N PHE A 380 -20.87 8.76 -6.23
CA PHE A 380 -22.32 8.87 -6.01
C PHE A 380 -23.05 8.72 -7.34
N SER A 381 -24.36 8.46 -7.31
CA SER A 381 -25.19 8.49 -8.51
C SER A 381 -25.14 9.90 -9.14
N HIS A 382 -25.46 10.03 -10.43
CA HIS A 382 -25.54 11.34 -11.07
C HIS A 382 -26.60 12.24 -10.43
N ASN A 383 -27.78 11.68 -10.12
CA ASN A 383 -28.89 12.43 -9.53
C ASN A 383 -28.57 12.91 -8.11
N SER A 384 -28.13 12.01 -7.22
CA SER A 384 -27.67 12.37 -5.86
C SER A 384 -26.57 13.43 -5.89
N SER A 385 -25.63 13.34 -6.83
CA SER A 385 -24.55 14.34 -6.93
C SER A 385 -25.05 15.73 -7.30
N LYS A 386 -26.08 15.84 -8.15
CA LYS A 386 -26.69 17.14 -8.46
C LYS A 386 -27.31 17.76 -7.21
N ILE A 387 -28.08 16.96 -6.46
CA ILE A 387 -28.72 17.38 -5.20
C ILE A 387 -27.66 17.82 -4.18
N ILE A 388 -26.62 17.01 -3.96
CA ILE A 388 -25.51 17.33 -3.03
C ILE A 388 -24.84 18.65 -3.42
N GLY A 389 -24.54 18.83 -4.70
CA GLY A 389 -23.91 20.05 -5.19
C GLY A 389 -24.80 21.28 -5.05
N PHE A 390 -26.10 21.15 -5.33
CA PHE A 390 -27.07 22.22 -5.13
C PHE A 390 -27.20 22.62 -3.65
N ILE A 391 -27.37 21.63 -2.76
CA ILE A 391 -27.47 21.88 -1.31
C ILE A 391 -26.23 22.63 -0.82
N ARG A 392 -25.04 22.18 -1.23
CA ARG A 392 -23.81 22.83 -0.79
C ARG A 392 -23.68 24.26 -1.33
N GLU A 393 -24.04 24.51 -2.59
CA GLU A 393 -24.05 25.86 -3.16
C GLU A 393 -25.03 26.76 -2.38
N ASN A 394 -26.24 26.26 -2.12
CA ASN A 394 -27.26 27.00 -1.41
C ASN A 394 -26.85 27.35 0.03
N ILE A 395 -26.15 26.44 0.72
CA ILE A 395 -25.57 26.71 2.05
C ILE A 395 -24.53 27.85 1.97
N GLU A 396 -23.71 27.91 0.91
CA GLU A 396 -22.71 28.99 0.75
C GLU A 396 -23.38 30.33 0.46
N GLU A 397 -24.31 30.36 -0.48
CA GLU A 397 -25.02 31.59 -0.88
C GLU A 397 -25.84 32.18 0.26
N ASN A 398 -26.38 31.34 1.14
CA ASN A 398 -27.18 31.76 2.29
C ASN A 398 -26.38 31.93 3.59
N LYS A 399 -25.04 31.89 3.53
CA LYS A 399 -24.18 31.95 4.72
C LYS A 399 -24.44 33.19 5.59
N SER A 400 -24.76 34.34 4.99
CA SER A 400 -25.10 35.58 5.72
C SER A 400 -26.37 35.47 6.56
N ASN A 401 -27.26 34.52 6.24
CA ASN A 401 -28.52 34.29 6.95
C ASN A 401 -28.39 33.21 8.03
N LEU A 402 -27.20 32.63 8.21
CA LEU A 402 -26.93 31.56 9.17
C LEU A 402 -25.98 32.08 10.25
N THR A 403 -26.14 31.62 11.48
CA THR A 403 -25.05 31.73 12.45
C THR A 403 -23.90 30.80 12.06
N ASP A 404 -22.69 31.05 12.52
CA ASP A 404 -21.56 30.14 12.27
C ASP A 404 -21.89 28.71 12.71
N LYS A 405 -22.57 28.56 13.86
CA LYS A 405 -23.00 27.25 14.37
C LYS A 405 -24.01 26.58 13.43
N GLU A 406 -25.00 27.30 12.95
CA GLU A 406 -25.99 26.80 11.99
C GLU A 406 -25.35 26.37 10.67
N TYR A 407 -24.43 27.19 10.14
CA TYR A 407 -23.66 26.88 8.94
C TYR A 407 -22.91 25.56 9.10
N TYR A 408 -22.13 25.40 10.18
CA TYR A 408 -21.38 24.17 10.41
C TYR A 408 -22.29 22.95 10.67
N ILE A 409 -23.43 23.12 11.34
CA ILE A 409 -24.42 22.03 11.50
C ILE A 409 -24.91 21.54 10.13
N LEU A 410 -25.28 22.44 9.21
CA LEU A 410 -25.72 22.06 7.87
C LEU A 410 -24.60 21.38 7.07
N ILE A 411 -23.36 21.89 7.14
CA ILE A 411 -22.21 21.26 6.50
C ILE A 411 -21.99 19.85 7.06
N ALA A 412 -21.96 19.67 8.39
CA ALA A 412 -21.77 18.36 9.00
C ALA A 412 -22.90 17.38 8.66
N SER A 413 -24.16 17.84 8.67
CA SER A 413 -25.31 17.05 8.20
C SER A 413 -25.15 16.58 6.78
N LEU A 414 -24.66 17.43 5.88
CA LEU A 414 -24.41 17.07 4.50
C LEU A 414 -23.29 16.02 4.41
N LEU A 415 -22.14 16.29 5.03
CA LEU A 415 -20.97 15.38 5.04
C LEU A 415 -21.34 13.97 5.53
N TYR A 416 -22.06 13.87 6.64
CA TYR A 416 -22.47 12.58 7.20
C TYR A 416 -23.51 11.87 6.34
N SER A 417 -24.38 12.62 5.65
CA SER A 417 -25.42 12.04 4.80
C SER A 417 -24.83 11.50 3.50
N ILE A 418 -23.87 12.19 2.88
CA ILE A 418 -23.20 11.69 1.67
C ILE A 418 -22.42 10.39 1.94
N ASP A 419 -21.80 10.25 3.12
CA ASP A 419 -21.08 9.05 3.52
C ASP A 419 -21.96 7.78 3.49
N LYS A 420 -23.29 7.93 3.64
CA LYS A 420 -24.24 6.81 3.60
C LYS A 420 -24.53 6.32 2.19
N VAL A 421 -24.47 7.20 1.21
CA VAL A 421 -24.73 6.89 -0.21
C VAL A 421 -23.44 6.79 -1.04
N ALA A 422 -22.28 7.01 -0.42
CA ALA A 422 -20.98 6.90 -1.07
C ALA A 422 -20.69 5.45 -1.50
N ASN A 423 -20.32 5.28 -2.77
CA ASN A 423 -19.91 4.04 -3.41
C ASN A 423 -18.43 3.68 -3.11
N THR A 424 -18.10 3.57 -1.82
CA THR A 424 -16.73 3.32 -1.33
C THR A 424 -16.71 2.32 -0.18
N VAL A 425 -15.51 1.93 0.27
CA VAL A 425 -15.28 1.12 1.48
C VAL A 425 -15.22 1.95 2.78
N GLY A 426 -15.68 3.20 2.75
CA GLY A 426 -15.65 4.12 3.90
C GLY A 426 -14.50 5.14 3.89
N HIS A 427 -13.81 5.29 2.77
CA HIS A 427 -12.91 6.41 2.46
C HIS A 427 -12.97 6.71 0.96
N TYR A 428 -12.51 7.88 0.54
CA TYR A 428 -12.63 8.36 -0.83
C TYR A 428 -11.38 8.12 -1.68
N ASP A 429 -10.35 7.44 -1.15
CA ASP A 429 -9.14 7.08 -1.93
C ASP A 429 -9.44 6.27 -3.21
N ALA A 430 -10.54 5.51 -3.22
CA ALA A 430 -11.06 4.78 -4.38
C ALA A 430 -12.58 4.61 -4.29
N TYR A 431 -13.22 4.29 -5.41
CA TYR A 431 -14.63 3.94 -5.53
C TYR A 431 -14.80 2.63 -6.28
N PHE A 432 -15.94 1.95 -6.09
CA PHE A 432 -16.23 0.71 -6.81
C PHE A 432 -16.61 1.00 -8.26
N LYS A 433 -16.01 0.28 -9.21
CA LYS A 433 -16.47 0.27 -10.60
C LYS A 433 -17.71 -0.62 -10.69
N LYS A 434 -18.90 0.00 -10.64
CA LYS A 434 -20.19 -0.64 -10.83
C LYS A 434 -20.87 -0.05 -12.06
N ASP A 435 -21.69 -0.83 -12.74
CA ASP A 435 -22.49 -0.34 -13.88
C ASP A 435 -23.52 0.70 -13.43
N HIS A 436 -23.98 0.60 -12.18
CA HIS A 436 -24.89 1.56 -11.57
C HIS A 436 -24.47 1.86 -10.13
N VAL A 437 -24.52 3.15 -9.77
CA VAL A 437 -24.37 3.62 -8.40
C VAL A 437 -25.76 3.94 -7.88
N GLU A 438 -26.14 3.29 -6.78
CA GLU A 438 -27.45 3.46 -6.16
C GLU A 438 -27.75 4.93 -5.87
N ASP A 439 -28.97 5.32 -6.23
CA ASP A 439 -29.50 6.65 -5.96
C ASP A 439 -30.36 6.63 -4.69
N GLY A 440 -30.40 7.76 -3.98
CA GLY A 440 -31.15 7.84 -2.72
C GLY A 440 -30.56 8.76 -1.67
N PHE A 441 -29.92 9.87 -2.09
CA PHE A 441 -29.45 10.88 -1.16
C PHE A 441 -30.61 11.40 -0.32
N PHE A 442 -30.43 11.39 1.00
CA PHE A 442 -31.37 11.93 1.97
C PHE A 442 -30.58 12.57 3.12
N MET A 443 -30.75 13.87 3.30
CA MET A 443 -30.02 14.64 4.30
C MET A 443 -30.68 14.46 5.67
N ARG A 444 -29.87 14.12 6.68
CA ARG A 444 -30.31 13.97 8.07
C ARG A 444 -29.67 15.04 8.97
N PRO A 445 -30.39 15.54 9.98
CA PRO A 445 -29.81 16.44 10.98
C PRO A 445 -28.77 15.70 11.83
N ILE A 446 -27.70 16.39 12.24
CA ILE A 446 -26.82 15.91 13.30
C ILE A 446 -27.41 16.22 14.68
N ASP A 447 -26.85 15.62 15.72
CA ASP A 447 -27.19 15.90 17.12
C ASP A 447 -25.98 16.56 17.81
N PRO A 448 -25.97 17.90 17.98
CA PRO A 448 -24.88 18.58 18.67
C PRO A 448 -24.69 18.08 20.11
N ILE A 449 -23.45 18.13 20.59
CA ILE A 449 -23.04 17.67 21.92
C ILE A 449 -22.93 18.87 22.85
N GLU A 450 -23.52 18.77 24.02
CA GLU A 450 -23.35 19.78 25.07
C GLU A 450 -21.95 19.67 25.69
N VAL A 451 -21.24 20.79 25.69
CA VAL A 451 -19.90 20.92 26.30
C VAL A 451 -19.86 22.16 27.17
N LYS A 452 -19.16 22.09 28.31
CA LYS A 452 -19.04 23.23 29.23
C LYS A 452 -18.15 24.32 28.64
N LYS A 453 -16.89 23.98 28.33
CA LYS A 453 -15.92 24.85 27.66
C LYS A 453 -15.22 24.07 26.57
N VAL A 454 -15.15 24.66 25.38
CA VAL A 454 -14.46 24.06 24.23
C VAL A 454 -13.60 25.08 23.50
N VAL A 455 -12.43 24.65 23.05
CA VAL A 455 -11.56 25.39 22.14
C VAL A 455 -11.23 24.49 20.96
N ILE A 456 -11.39 25.00 19.74
CA ILE A 456 -11.25 24.21 18.52
C ILE A 456 -10.20 24.89 17.62
N PHE A 457 -9.14 24.16 17.32
CA PHE A 457 -8.06 24.58 16.44
C PHE A 457 -8.09 23.83 15.11
N ARG A 458 -7.55 24.47 14.08
CA ARG A 458 -7.19 23.84 12.80
C ARG A 458 -5.75 24.16 12.47
N GLU A 459 -4.83 23.53 13.17
CA GLU A 459 -3.41 23.77 13.04
C GLU A 459 -2.60 22.46 12.97
N ASP A 460 -1.39 22.57 12.44
CA ASP A 460 -0.38 21.51 12.63
C ASP A 460 -0.12 21.32 14.13
N THR A 461 -0.23 20.07 14.58
CA THR A 461 -0.17 19.73 16.00
C THR A 461 1.15 20.11 16.65
N ASN A 462 2.28 20.02 15.93
CA ASN A 462 3.60 20.43 16.47
C ASN A 462 3.70 21.95 16.65
N LEU A 463 2.98 22.73 15.84
CA LEU A 463 2.89 24.19 16.03
C LEU A 463 1.95 24.54 17.18
N LEU A 464 0.82 23.83 17.27
CA LEU A 464 -0.17 24.05 18.33
C LEU A 464 0.37 23.70 19.72
N ALA A 465 1.20 22.66 19.82
CA ALA A 465 1.77 22.17 21.07
C ALA A 465 2.43 23.28 21.92
N LYS A 466 3.02 24.28 21.25
CA LYS A 466 3.71 25.43 21.86
C LYS A 466 2.76 26.47 22.46
N LYS A 467 1.46 26.36 22.20
CA LYS A 467 0.43 27.37 22.52
C LYS A 467 -0.64 26.85 23.47
N ILE A 468 -0.68 25.55 23.73
CA ILE A 468 -1.74 24.92 24.52
C ILE A 468 -1.19 24.29 25.80
N ARG A 469 -2.05 24.23 26.81
CA ARG A 469 -1.83 23.51 28.06
C ARG A 469 -3.10 22.77 28.43
N ALA A 470 -2.98 21.53 28.91
CA ALA A 470 -4.10 20.77 29.45
C ALA A 470 -3.62 19.80 30.54
N ASP A 471 -4.51 19.34 31.41
CA ASP A 471 -4.17 18.33 32.41
C ASP A 471 -3.85 16.98 31.74
N VAL A 472 -4.65 16.59 30.75
CA VAL A 472 -4.45 15.37 29.95
C VAL A 472 -4.39 15.73 28.47
N ILE A 473 -3.34 15.31 27.77
CA ILE A 473 -3.24 15.44 26.31
C ILE A 473 -3.23 14.06 25.67
N TYR A 474 -4.23 13.80 24.84
CA TYR A 474 -4.38 12.59 24.05
C TYR A 474 -3.78 12.75 22.65
N ILE A 475 -2.98 11.76 22.25
CA ILE A 475 -2.14 11.78 21.05
C ILE A 475 -2.40 10.50 20.24
N ASP A 476 -2.99 10.65 19.06
CA ASP A 476 -3.27 9.55 18.11
C ASP A 476 -2.98 9.97 16.66
N PRO A 477 -1.72 10.28 16.31
CA PRO A 477 -1.34 10.66 14.97
C PRO A 477 -1.52 9.52 13.96
N PRO A 478 -1.58 9.84 12.65
CA PRO A 478 -1.56 8.82 11.62
C PRO A 478 -0.16 8.20 11.51
N TYR A 479 0.04 7.02 12.12
CA TYR A 479 1.35 6.36 12.17
C TYR A 479 1.81 5.71 10.86
N ASN A 480 0.98 5.65 9.82
CA ASN A 480 1.27 4.95 8.57
C ASN A 480 1.33 5.92 7.38
N SER A 481 1.68 5.43 6.19
CA SER A 481 1.85 6.30 5.01
C SER A 481 0.52 6.86 4.44
N ARG A 482 -0.63 6.62 5.08
CA ARG A 482 -1.94 7.08 4.58
C ARG A 482 -2.14 8.55 4.93
N GLN A 483 -2.06 9.38 3.91
CA GLN A 483 -2.34 10.80 4.01
C GLN A 483 -3.85 11.04 4.05
N TYR A 484 -4.38 11.39 5.23
CA TYR A 484 -5.82 11.55 5.44
C TYR A 484 -6.44 12.63 4.54
N SER A 485 -5.71 13.71 4.25
CA SER A 485 -6.14 14.74 3.27
C SER A 485 -6.43 14.15 1.89
N ARG A 486 -5.68 13.12 1.48
CA ARG A 486 -5.88 12.40 0.20
C ARG A 486 -7.04 11.41 0.27
N PHE A 487 -7.20 10.74 1.41
CA PHE A 487 -8.26 9.73 1.63
C PHE A 487 -9.64 10.36 1.79
N TYR A 488 -9.72 11.60 2.28
CA TYR A 488 -10.96 12.33 2.52
C TYR A 488 -11.11 13.56 1.61
N HIS A 489 -10.43 13.59 0.47
CA HIS A 489 -10.40 14.74 -0.43
C HIS A 489 -11.79 15.19 -0.93
N VAL A 490 -12.75 14.27 -1.08
CA VAL A 490 -14.14 14.61 -1.43
C VAL A 490 -14.80 15.41 -0.31
N LEU A 491 -14.58 15.01 0.96
CA LEU A 491 -15.09 15.73 2.12
C LEU A 491 -14.40 17.08 2.30
N GLU A 492 -13.08 17.15 2.07
CA GLU A 492 -12.34 18.42 2.07
C GLU A 492 -12.88 19.38 1.01
N THR A 493 -13.06 18.90 -0.22
CA THR A 493 -13.62 19.68 -1.35
C THR A 493 -15.03 20.17 -1.03
N LEU A 494 -15.89 19.29 -0.48
CA LEU A 494 -17.26 19.66 -0.13
C LEU A 494 -17.31 20.66 1.03
N THR A 495 -16.34 20.60 1.96
CA THR A 495 -16.27 21.54 3.08
C THR A 495 -15.76 22.91 2.64
N LYS A 496 -14.63 22.95 1.92
CA LYS A 496 -13.99 24.18 1.43
C LYS A 496 -14.81 24.88 0.35
N TRP A 497 -15.40 24.08 -0.53
CA TRP A 497 -16.19 24.54 -1.67
C TRP A 497 -15.46 25.51 -2.61
N ASP A 498 -14.14 25.34 -2.71
CA ASP A 498 -13.21 26.09 -3.56
C ASP A 498 -13.14 25.56 -5.00
N LYS A 499 -13.86 24.48 -5.31
CA LYS A 499 -14.04 23.91 -6.66
C LYS A 499 -12.70 23.69 -7.39
N PRO A 500 -11.74 22.94 -6.80
CA PRO A 500 -10.39 22.80 -7.32
C PRO A 500 -10.34 21.98 -8.62
N LYS A 501 -9.25 22.09 -9.38
CA LYS A 501 -9.00 21.14 -10.47
C LYS A 501 -8.66 19.75 -9.90
N LEU A 502 -9.23 18.71 -10.50
CA LEU A 502 -9.08 17.33 -10.05
C LEU A 502 -8.30 16.48 -11.04
N TYR A 503 -7.48 15.56 -10.53
CA TYR A 503 -6.55 14.76 -11.30
C TYR A 503 -6.68 13.26 -11.02
N GLY A 504 -6.31 12.47 -12.03
CA GLY A 504 -6.27 11.01 -11.94
C GLY A 504 -7.63 10.34 -11.79
N THR A 505 -7.63 9.02 -11.69
CA THR A 505 -8.86 8.21 -11.62
C THR A 505 -9.67 8.49 -10.37
N ALA A 506 -9.01 8.71 -9.23
CA ALA A 506 -9.66 9.02 -7.97
C ALA A 506 -10.07 10.50 -7.83
N LEU A 507 -9.84 11.34 -8.86
CA LEU A 507 -10.26 12.75 -8.88
C LEU A 507 -9.77 13.57 -7.69
N LYS A 508 -8.48 13.45 -7.39
CA LYS A 508 -7.89 14.13 -6.25
C LYS A 508 -7.45 15.55 -6.66
N PRO A 509 -7.63 16.56 -5.81
CA PRO A 509 -7.03 17.87 -6.02
C PRO A 509 -5.50 17.80 -5.87
N GLU A 510 -4.83 18.94 -6.06
CA GLU A 510 -3.41 19.09 -5.73
C GLU A 510 -3.14 18.74 -4.26
N GLU A 511 -1.89 18.36 -3.96
CA GLU A 511 -1.54 17.93 -2.62
C GLU A 511 -1.46 19.11 -1.66
N GLU A 512 -2.16 18.98 -0.55
CA GLU A 512 -2.20 19.95 0.53
C GLU A 512 -2.33 19.21 1.87
N ASN A 513 -1.99 19.88 2.96
CA ASN A 513 -2.21 19.34 4.31
C ASN A 513 -1.61 17.93 4.47
N MET A 514 -0.35 17.75 4.03
CA MET A 514 0.33 16.46 4.05
C MET A 514 1.06 16.28 5.38
N SER A 515 0.61 15.33 6.19
CA SER A 515 1.17 15.07 7.51
C SER A 515 2.58 14.49 7.43
N ASP A 516 3.50 15.05 8.21
CA ASP A 516 4.85 14.51 8.38
C ASP A 516 4.86 13.21 9.20
N TYR A 517 3.81 12.93 9.98
CA TYR A 517 3.63 11.64 10.68
C TYR A 517 3.42 10.47 9.72
N CYS A 518 3.03 10.74 8.47
CA CYS A 518 2.91 9.73 7.41
C CYS A 518 4.21 9.56 6.60
N LYS A 519 5.27 10.31 6.92
CA LYS A 519 6.56 10.30 6.22
C LYS A 519 7.65 9.71 7.12
N VAL A 520 8.88 9.67 6.62
CA VAL A 520 10.05 9.16 7.37
C VAL A 520 10.38 9.96 8.63
N ARG A 521 9.91 11.21 8.73
CA ARG A 521 10.15 12.12 9.87
C ARG A 521 9.20 11.92 11.05
N ALA A 522 8.33 10.91 11.01
CA ALA A 522 7.29 10.71 12.02
C ALA A 522 7.85 10.60 13.44
N ARG A 523 8.96 9.87 13.63
CA ARG A 523 9.65 9.74 14.92
C ARG A 523 10.11 11.11 15.45
N ASP A 524 10.83 11.88 14.62
CA ASP A 524 11.36 13.19 15.01
C ASP A 524 10.24 14.17 15.36
N ARG A 525 9.14 14.12 14.59
CA ARG A 525 7.95 14.94 14.86
C ARG A 525 7.25 14.54 16.15
N LEU A 526 7.14 13.24 16.46
CA LEU A 526 6.61 12.80 17.74
C LEU A 526 7.50 13.26 18.91
N ALA A 527 8.83 13.18 18.76
CA ALA A 527 9.78 13.65 19.76
C ALA A 527 9.67 15.17 19.99
N GLU A 528 9.60 15.97 18.92
CA GLU A 528 9.34 17.41 18.98
C GLU A 528 8.02 17.70 19.69
N LEU A 529 6.95 16.98 19.34
CA LEU A 529 5.64 17.16 19.94
C LEU A 529 5.68 16.88 21.44
N VAL A 530 6.17 15.72 21.86
CA VAL A 530 6.23 15.31 23.27
C VAL A 530 7.08 16.27 24.10
N ARG A 531 8.17 16.79 23.52
CA ARG A 531 9.01 17.80 24.17
C ARG A 531 8.24 19.09 24.41
N ASP A 532 7.52 19.58 23.39
CA ASP A 532 6.92 20.91 23.38
C ASP A 532 5.56 20.97 24.11
N LEU A 533 4.87 19.83 24.31
CA LEU A 533 3.60 19.80 25.03
C LEU A 533 3.76 20.13 26.53
N ASP A 534 2.86 21.00 27.02
CA ASP A 534 2.67 21.34 28.44
C ASP A 534 1.43 20.63 28.99
N ALA A 535 1.63 19.50 29.68
CA ALA A 535 0.56 18.72 30.30
C ALA A 535 1.06 17.88 31.46
N LYS A 536 0.18 17.55 32.41
CA LYS A 536 0.49 16.61 33.52
C LYS A 536 0.59 15.17 33.03
N TYR A 537 -0.30 14.80 32.11
CA TYR A 537 -0.39 13.46 31.54
C TYR A 537 -0.39 13.52 30.02
N LEU A 538 0.49 12.73 29.41
CA LEU A 538 0.43 12.42 27.98
C LEU A 538 -0.15 11.02 27.80
N VAL A 539 -1.18 10.89 26.97
CA VAL A 539 -1.82 9.62 26.66
C VAL A 539 -1.68 9.34 25.17
N VAL A 540 -0.84 8.37 24.80
CA VAL A 540 -0.57 8.06 23.39
C VAL A 540 -1.21 6.73 23.01
N SER A 541 -2.07 6.73 22.00
CA SER A 541 -2.64 5.51 21.44
C SER A 541 -1.84 5.06 20.24
N TYR A 542 -1.63 3.75 20.12
CA TYR A 542 -0.81 3.18 19.06
C TYR A 542 -1.26 1.76 18.71
N ASN A 543 -1.32 1.40 17.42
CA ASN A 543 -1.58 0.03 16.99
C ASN A 543 -0.31 -0.63 16.43
N ASN A 544 -0.11 -1.93 16.61
CA ASN A 544 1.08 -2.62 16.09
C ASN A 544 0.85 -3.17 14.67
N THR A 545 0.68 -2.30 13.67
CA THR A 545 0.48 -2.72 12.26
C THR A 545 1.80 -2.84 11.45
N TYR A 546 2.91 -3.20 12.11
CA TYR A 546 4.22 -3.32 11.46
C TYR A 546 4.26 -4.36 10.33
N ASP A 547 3.54 -5.46 10.50
CA ASP A 547 3.50 -6.59 9.56
C ASP A 547 2.35 -6.48 8.55
N SER A 548 1.87 -5.25 8.30
CA SER A 548 0.83 -5.06 7.29
C SER A 548 1.34 -5.47 5.91
N LYS A 549 0.54 -6.26 5.17
CA LYS A 549 0.84 -6.67 3.77
C LYS A 549 0.91 -5.49 2.78
N SER A 550 0.66 -4.27 3.24
CA SER A 550 0.62 -3.05 2.44
C SER A 550 1.58 -2.01 3.00
N ASN A 551 2.55 -1.56 2.19
CA ASN A 551 3.50 -0.51 2.57
C ASN A 551 2.83 0.79 3.05
N SER A 552 1.61 1.07 2.60
CA SER A 552 0.87 2.25 3.05
C SER A 552 0.35 2.11 4.48
N SER A 553 0.20 0.89 4.97
CA SER A 553 -0.41 0.57 6.27
C SER A 553 0.64 0.25 7.34
N LYS A 554 1.92 0.10 6.95
CA LYS A 554 3.04 -0.14 7.86
C LYS A 554 3.33 1.15 8.65
N ASN A 555 3.43 1.01 9.96
CA ASN A 555 3.73 2.13 10.83
C ASN A 555 5.18 2.64 10.66
N LYS A 556 5.34 3.95 10.84
CA LYS A 556 6.59 4.72 10.66
C LYS A 556 7.38 4.90 11.95
N ILE A 557 6.80 4.57 13.09
CA ILE A 557 7.41 4.69 14.42
C ILE A 557 7.25 3.35 15.13
N THR A 558 8.32 2.85 15.73
CA THR A 558 8.29 1.60 16.50
C THR A 558 7.78 1.81 17.93
N LEU A 559 7.37 0.72 18.58
CA LEU A 559 6.73 0.73 19.89
C LEU A 559 7.76 1.16 20.95
N GLN A 560 8.99 0.69 20.77
CA GLN A 560 10.12 1.07 21.60
C GLN A 560 10.48 2.55 21.40
N GLU A 561 10.50 3.05 20.16
CA GLU A 561 10.76 4.48 19.92
C GLU A 561 9.71 5.38 20.57
N ILE A 562 8.42 5.01 20.51
CA ILE A 562 7.36 5.74 21.22
C ILE A 562 7.61 5.71 22.73
N LYS A 563 7.93 4.53 23.28
CA LYS A 563 8.23 4.37 24.70
C LYS A 563 9.42 5.21 25.13
N ASP A 564 10.50 5.23 24.36
CA ASP A 564 11.73 5.96 24.67
C ASP A 564 11.48 7.48 24.64
N ILE A 565 10.78 7.97 23.61
CA ILE A 565 10.38 9.37 23.51
C ILE A 565 9.54 9.78 24.72
N LEU A 566 8.53 8.99 25.07
CA LEU A 566 7.67 9.29 26.20
C LEU A 566 8.38 9.21 27.56
N THR A 567 9.25 8.21 27.72
CA THR A 567 10.06 8.04 28.94
C THR A 567 11.02 9.21 29.14
N SER A 568 11.47 9.86 28.05
CA SER A 568 12.31 11.06 28.15
C SER A 568 11.59 12.29 28.73
N LYS A 569 10.24 12.31 28.72
CA LYS A 569 9.41 13.39 29.26
C LYS A 569 8.88 13.09 30.67
N GLY A 570 8.87 11.82 31.06
CA GLY A 570 8.55 11.40 32.43
C GLY A 570 8.20 9.93 32.56
N LYS A 571 7.67 9.55 33.73
CA LYS A 571 7.37 8.15 34.05
C LYS A 571 6.26 7.60 33.15
N THR A 572 6.61 6.65 32.29
CA THR A 572 5.70 6.06 31.30
C THR A 572 5.28 4.64 31.67
N LYS A 573 3.97 4.39 31.68
CA LYS A 573 3.34 3.06 31.75
C LYS A 573 2.76 2.68 30.39
N VAL A 574 2.76 1.38 30.09
CA VAL A 574 2.24 0.84 28.83
C VAL A 574 1.15 -0.18 29.12
N PHE A 575 0.04 -0.08 28.39
CA PHE A 575 -1.11 -0.97 28.47
C PHE A 575 -1.37 -1.58 27.11
N GLU A 576 -1.86 -2.81 27.06
CA GLU A 576 -2.20 -3.49 25.80
C GLU A 576 -3.60 -4.11 25.83
N LYS A 577 -4.24 -4.16 24.65
CA LYS A 577 -5.50 -4.86 24.42
C LYS A 577 -5.47 -5.56 23.06
N ASP A 578 -5.89 -6.83 23.04
CA ASP A 578 -6.11 -7.55 21.79
C ASP A 578 -7.26 -6.87 21.03
N TYR A 579 -7.02 -6.48 19.77
CA TYR A 579 -8.00 -5.73 18.99
C TYR A 579 -8.04 -6.22 17.54
N ARG A 580 -9.24 -6.53 17.03
CA ARG A 580 -9.41 -7.00 15.64
C ARG A 580 -9.45 -5.82 14.67
N HIS A 581 -8.61 -5.86 13.64
CA HIS A 581 -8.53 -4.86 12.57
C HIS A 581 -9.85 -4.75 11.76
N PHE A 582 -10.17 -3.56 11.25
CA PHE A 582 -11.23 -3.38 10.26
C PHE A 582 -10.71 -3.75 8.86
N ASN A 583 -11.23 -4.84 8.27
CA ASN A 583 -10.80 -5.32 6.95
C ASN A 583 -11.75 -4.88 5.84
N ALA A 584 -11.18 -4.33 4.75
CA ALA A 584 -11.84 -4.17 3.46
C ALA A 584 -11.62 -5.37 2.51
N GLY A 585 -11.36 -6.57 3.07
CA GLY A 585 -11.13 -7.83 2.36
C GLY A 585 -9.66 -8.31 2.37
N ASN A 586 -9.47 -9.60 2.71
CA ASN A 586 -8.28 -10.46 2.57
C ASN A 586 -7.10 -10.39 3.58
N THR A 587 -7.25 -9.85 4.79
CA THR A 587 -6.17 -9.88 5.81
C THR A 587 -6.61 -10.29 7.21
N ASP A 588 -6.49 -11.59 7.54
CA ASP A 588 -6.60 -12.02 8.95
C ASP A 588 -5.26 -11.79 9.66
N PHE A 589 -5.20 -10.78 10.55
CA PHE A 589 -4.00 -10.47 11.33
C PHE A 589 -4.02 -11.28 12.63
N LYS A 590 -3.17 -12.31 12.72
CA LYS A 590 -2.87 -12.97 14.01
C LYS A 590 -2.02 -11.99 14.85
N ASN A 591 -2.41 -11.75 16.11
CA ASN A 591 -1.71 -10.92 17.12
C ASN A 591 -1.74 -9.38 16.96
N HIS A 592 -2.80 -8.80 16.36
CA HIS A 592 -3.01 -7.34 16.38
C HIS A 592 -3.41 -6.85 17.78
N LYS A 593 -2.63 -5.90 18.31
CA LYS A 593 -2.77 -5.28 19.62
C LYS A 593 -2.86 -3.75 19.49
N GLU A 594 -3.71 -3.17 20.32
CA GLU A 594 -3.74 -1.74 20.57
C GLU A 594 -2.96 -1.49 21.86
N TYR A 595 -2.11 -0.48 21.84
CA TYR A 595 -1.29 -0.02 22.93
C TYR A 595 -1.76 1.37 23.37
N LEU A 596 -1.73 1.58 24.68
CA LEU A 596 -1.95 2.89 25.28
C LEU A 596 -0.77 3.18 26.20
N PHE A 597 -0.08 4.27 25.93
CA PHE A 597 0.99 4.77 26.79
C PHE A 597 0.42 5.88 27.66
N VAL A 598 0.70 5.83 28.96
CA VAL A 598 0.37 6.90 29.89
C VAL A 598 1.66 7.39 30.52
N THR A 599 1.99 8.66 30.28
CA THR A 599 3.19 9.31 30.79
C THR A 599 2.80 10.37 31.78
N THR A 600 3.21 10.21 33.04
CA THR A 600 3.22 11.29 34.02
C THR A 600 4.47 12.11 33.79
N THR A 601 4.32 13.38 33.40
CA THR A 601 5.46 14.21 33.01
C THR A 601 6.27 14.69 34.22
N ASP A 602 7.58 14.87 34.05
CA ASP A 602 8.47 15.34 35.12
C ASP A 602 8.36 16.86 35.39
N TYR A 603 7.45 17.56 34.69
CA TYR A 603 7.09 18.94 34.97
C TYR A 603 5.93 19.06 35.97
N ALA A 604 6.15 19.93 36.95
CA ALA A 604 5.43 20.06 38.21
C ALA A 604 4.09 20.81 38.12
N LYS A 605 3.31 20.64 39.20
CA LYS A 605 2.09 21.37 39.58
C LYS A 605 2.02 22.82 39.10
#